data_AF-A0A1H9RV60-F1
#
_entry.id   AF-A0A1H9RV60-F1
#
_cell.length_a   1.000
_cell.length_b   1.000
_cell.length_c   1.000
_cell.angle_alpha   90.00
_cell.angle_beta   90.00
_cell.angle_gamma   90.00
#
_symmetry.space_group_name_H-M   'P 1'
#
loop_
_entity.id
_entity.type
_entity.pdbx_description
1 polymer ?
#
loop_
_entity_poly.entity_id
_entity_poly.type
_entity_poly.pdbx_seq_one_letter_code
_entity_poly.pdbx_strand_id
1 'polypeptide(L)'
;MIADEEDRAAARLRDELDGMRLSSTPDHVDRVLKHVHGRRRAQRQQRVQMLTAVAVVVFAVAGAFVVTANPSQEPDTYTVAAVTQWQLRGDLAGNDDLVRRAEHTWKTSLYPPTAPVRAVFAGRSPNLSACFDLIVLVADSAGSAEQVAFVTTPISISGKPDQTSLVLRAVTTVPDGQRAVGFLSTTRVPADEPVSSNGAIGVALTAPGLAEIEVRTPLVLDQARQTNIPAGVVWPAPEQGTGAWNAELVLRTPGDHRQQFPIAAGIGDPVVEHVSLRSGNGVVRATGGGVRQGDLIATPDGIIGVVSAPDGTVDTRLTTLGTLGKVQTSTSAIPGRLVDGTGGVVFEPTADGLISDGNRLQLLAWNRPELAFDLGTLHTHDQGWLVTRAPGVVGATSALRIGGR
;
A
#
# COMPACT_ATOMS: atom_id res chain seq x y z
N MET A 1 -0.05 -57.31 4.20
CA MET A 1 -1.38 -57.30 3.54
C MET A 1 -1.88 -55.89 3.25
N ILE A 2 -1.65 -54.89 4.11
CA ILE A 2 -1.96 -53.47 3.80
C ILE A 2 -0.91 -52.81 2.87
N ALA A 3 0.38 -53.15 3.04
CA ALA A 3 1.45 -52.61 2.18
C ALA A 3 1.35 -53.04 0.71
N ASP A 4 0.84 -54.26 0.43
CA ASP A 4 0.67 -54.76 -0.95
C ASP A 4 -0.52 -54.11 -1.69
N GLU A 5 -1.46 -53.47 -0.97
CA GLU A 5 -2.58 -52.74 -1.57
C GLU A 5 -2.19 -51.30 -1.94
N GLU A 6 -1.36 -50.65 -1.11
CA GLU A 6 -0.84 -49.30 -1.41
C GLU A 6 0.09 -49.31 -2.63
N ASP A 7 0.98 -50.30 -2.76
CA ASP A 7 1.86 -50.39 -3.92
C ASP A 7 1.10 -50.70 -5.23
N ARG A 8 0.00 -51.45 -5.16
CA ARG A 8 -0.87 -51.69 -6.33
C ARG A 8 -1.69 -50.46 -6.71
N ALA A 9 -2.12 -49.66 -5.74
CA ALA A 9 -2.82 -48.41 -5.98
C ALA A 9 -1.88 -47.36 -6.60
N ALA A 10 -0.64 -47.27 -6.10
CA ALA A 10 0.38 -46.37 -6.63
C ALA A 10 0.84 -46.77 -8.04
N ALA A 11 0.95 -48.06 -8.34
CA ALA A 11 1.27 -48.55 -9.68
C ALA A 11 0.16 -48.24 -10.69
N ARG A 12 -1.12 -48.38 -10.32
CA ARG A 12 -2.26 -48.02 -11.19
C ARG A 12 -2.33 -46.52 -11.47
N LEU A 13 -2.09 -45.68 -10.47
CA LEU A 13 -2.11 -44.23 -10.64
C LEU A 13 -0.97 -43.74 -11.55
N ARG A 14 0.20 -44.38 -11.52
CA ARG A 14 1.30 -44.06 -12.45
C ARG A 14 0.99 -44.50 -13.88
N ASP A 15 0.37 -45.67 -14.07
CA ASP A 15 -0.05 -46.13 -15.39
C ASP A 15 -1.17 -45.25 -15.98
N GLU A 16 -2.09 -44.76 -15.14
CA GLU A 16 -3.12 -43.79 -15.56
C GLU A 16 -2.54 -42.41 -15.90
N LEU A 17 -1.47 -41.97 -15.20
CA LEU A 17 -0.79 -40.70 -15.46
C LEU A 17 0.09 -40.75 -16.72
N ASP A 18 0.79 -41.85 -16.97
CA ASP A 18 1.59 -42.02 -18.21
C ASP A 18 0.70 -42.20 -19.46
N GLY A 19 -0.55 -42.61 -19.28
CA GLY A 19 -1.58 -42.62 -20.33
C GLY A 19 -2.17 -41.24 -20.67
N MET A 20 -2.08 -40.26 -19.76
CA MET A 20 -2.58 -38.90 -19.99
C MET A 20 -1.55 -38.03 -20.72
N ARG A 21 -1.32 -38.32 -22.00
CA ARG A 21 -0.75 -37.32 -22.93
C ARG A 21 -1.75 -36.18 -23.13
N LEU A 22 -1.61 -35.12 -22.35
CA LEU A 22 -2.24 -33.82 -22.59
C LEU A 22 -1.74 -33.23 -23.90
N SER A 23 -2.35 -33.63 -25.01
CA SER A 23 -2.32 -32.88 -26.25
C SER A 23 -3.45 -31.86 -26.21
N SER A 24 -3.19 -30.68 -25.66
CA SER A 24 -4.11 -29.56 -25.86
C SER A 24 -3.95 -29.08 -27.30
N THR A 25 -4.97 -29.32 -28.13
CA THR A 25 -5.02 -28.74 -29.47
C THR A 25 -5.02 -27.20 -29.36
N PRO A 26 -4.24 -26.48 -30.19
CA PRO A 26 -4.15 -25.01 -30.14
C PRO A 26 -5.51 -24.31 -30.13
N ASP A 27 -6.50 -24.91 -30.79
CA ASP A 27 -7.87 -24.40 -30.88
C ASP A 27 -8.65 -24.38 -29.55
N HIS A 28 -8.18 -25.08 -28.52
CA HIS A 28 -8.81 -25.09 -27.20
C HIS A 28 -8.38 -23.86 -26.38
N VAL A 29 -7.10 -23.49 -26.46
CA VAL A 29 -6.56 -22.30 -25.80
C VAL A 29 -7.15 -21.03 -26.42
N ASP A 30 -7.26 -21.00 -27.75
CA ASP A 30 -7.91 -19.89 -28.46
C ASP A 30 -9.40 -19.79 -28.14
N ARG A 31 -10.10 -20.91 -27.96
CA ARG A 31 -11.50 -20.88 -27.51
C ARG A 31 -11.65 -20.33 -26.10
N VAL A 32 -10.77 -20.70 -25.17
CA VAL A 32 -10.79 -20.19 -23.79
C VAL A 32 -10.45 -18.70 -23.77
N LEU A 33 -9.42 -18.26 -24.49
CA LEU A 33 -9.06 -16.84 -24.59
C LEU A 33 -10.16 -16.01 -25.26
N LYS A 34 -10.80 -16.52 -26.31
CA LYS A 34 -11.94 -15.88 -26.97
C LYS A 34 -13.17 -15.81 -26.05
N HIS A 35 -13.37 -16.82 -25.19
CA HIS A 35 -14.43 -16.83 -24.17
C HIS A 35 -14.15 -15.83 -23.04
N VAL A 36 -12.89 -15.70 -22.60
CA VAL A 36 -12.45 -14.72 -21.58
C VAL A 36 -12.53 -13.28 -22.12
N HIS A 37 -12.12 -13.04 -23.37
CA HIS A 37 -12.26 -11.74 -24.02
C HIS A 37 -13.72 -11.38 -24.34
N GLY A 38 -14.55 -12.38 -24.66
CA GLY A 38 -16.00 -12.23 -24.80
C GLY A 38 -16.68 -11.76 -23.50
N ARG A 39 -16.33 -12.37 -22.36
CA ARG A 39 -16.82 -11.96 -21.03
C ARG A 39 -16.43 -10.51 -20.68
N ARG A 40 -15.20 -10.08 -21.00
CA ARG A 40 -14.75 -8.69 -20.76
C ARG A 40 -15.49 -7.66 -21.63
N ARG A 41 -15.87 -8.00 -22.87
CA ARG A 41 -16.70 -7.13 -23.72
C ARG A 41 -18.16 -7.07 -23.26
N ALA A 42 -18.74 -8.20 -22.83
CA ALA A 42 -20.09 -8.25 -22.29
C ALA A 42 -20.22 -7.46 -20.96
N GLN A 43 -19.20 -7.50 -20.10
CA GLN A 43 -19.15 -6.67 -18.88
C GLN A 43 -19.05 -5.17 -19.17
N ARG A 44 -18.39 -4.76 -20.26
CA ARG A 44 -18.38 -3.34 -20.69
C ARG A 44 -19.73 -2.89 -21.23
N GLN A 45 -20.46 -3.74 -21.95
CA GLN A 45 -21.81 -3.41 -22.45
C GLN A 45 -22.88 -3.42 -21.33
N GLN A 46 -22.79 -4.32 -20.34
CA GLN A 46 -23.68 -4.28 -19.16
C GLN A 46 -23.50 -3.02 -18.32
N ARG A 47 -22.29 -2.45 -18.24
CA ARG A 47 -22.04 -1.16 -17.55
C ARG A 47 -22.70 0.03 -18.24
N VAL A 48 -22.78 0.04 -19.57
CA VAL A 48 -23.46 1.11 -20.31
C VAL A 48 -24.98 1.01 -20.18
N GLN A 49 -25.54 -0.20 -20.07
CA GLN A 49 -26.99 -0.39 -19.87
C GLN A 49 -27.45 -0.18 -18.41
N MET A 50 -26.59 -0.46 -17.42
CA MET A 50 -26.90 -0.16 -16.01
C MET A 50 -26.95 1.34 -15.71
N LEU A 51 -26.10 2.15 -16.36
CA LEU A 51 -26.09 3.61 -16.18
C LEU A 51 -27.40 4.26 -16.65
N THR A 52 -28.05 3.73 -17.69
CA THR A 52 -29.34 4.23 -18.18
C THR A 52 -30.51 3.82 -17.29
N ALA A 53 -30.45 2.63 -16.65
CA ALA A 53 -31.50 2.18 -15.73
C ALA A 53 -31.46 2.90 -14.38
N VAL A 54 -30.27 3.22 -13.86
CA VAL A 54 -30.12 3.97 -12.60
C VAL A 54 -30.58 5.43 -12.74
N ALA A 55 -30.39 6.05 -13.91
CA ALA A 55 -30.88 7.40 -14.16
C ALA A 55 -32.41 7.53 -14.07
N VAL A 56 -33.16 6.49 -14.48
CA VAL A 56 -34.64 6.50 -14.44
C VAL A 56 -35.17 6.25 -13.01
N VAL A 57 -34.48 5.45 -12.20
CA VAL A 57 -34.87 5.20 -10.79
C VAL A 57 -34.55 6.41 -9.90
N VAL A 58 -33.47 7.14 -10.16
CA VAL A 58 -33.12 8.36 -9.40
C VAL A 58 -34.14 9.48 -9.62
N PHE A 59 -34.70 9.63 -10.83
CA PHE A 59 -35.76 10.61 -11.08
C PHE A 59 -37.11 10.21 -10.45
N ALA A 60 -37.41 8.91 -10.31
CA ALA A 60 -38.65 8.45 -9.69
C ALA A 60 -38.63 8.52 -8.15
N VAL A 61 -37.47 8.34 -7.52
CA VAL A 61 -37.32 8.39 -6.04
C VAL A 61 -37.12 9.83 -5.53
N ALA A 62 -36.58 10.74 -6.34
CA ALA A 62 -36.47 12.16 -5.99
C ALA A 62 -37.83 12.89 -5.94
N GLY A 63 -38.89 12.34 -6.55
CA GLY A 63 -40.24 12.93 -6.54
C GLY A 63 -41.09 12.60 -5.29
N ALA A 64 -40.66 11.63 -4.46
CA ALA A 64 -41.49 11.12 -3.36
C ALA A 64 -40.98 11.48 -1.94
N PHE A 65 -39.85 12.17 -1.80
CA PHE A 65 -39.25 12.54 -0.51
C PHE A 65 -39.16 14.07 -0.26
N VAL A 66 -39.95 14.88 -0.95
CA VAL A 66 -39.97 16.36 -0.76
C VAL A 66 -40.84 16.82 0.42
N VAL A 67 -41.43 15.92 1.23
CA VAL A 67 -42.23 16.33 2.40
C VAL A 67 -41.62 15.78 3.68
N THR A 68 -40.81 16.67 4.30
CA THR A 68 -40.38 16.83 5.71
C THR A 68 -38.86 16.88 5.88
N ALA A 69 -38.23 17.92 5.31
CA ALA A 69 -36.90 18.36 5.75
C ALA A 69 -37.09 19.48 6.79
N ASN A 70 -36.75 19.20 8.05
CA ASN A 70 -36.51 20.23 9.06
C ASN A 70 -35.18 20.93 8.71
N PRO A 71 -35.16 22.24 8.43
CA PRO A 71 -33.94 22.95 8.08
C PRO A 71 -33.36 23.60 9.34
N SER A 72 -32.78 22.81 10.24
CA SER A 72 -32.04 23.35 11.39
C SER A 72 -31.27 22.25 12.11
N GLN A 73 -30.34 21.62 11.41
CA GLN A 73 -29.26 20.89 12.06
C GLN A 73 -27.97 21.41 11.44
N GLU A 74 -27.29 22.28 12.19
CA GLU A 74 -25.91 22.66 11.92
C GLU A 74 -25.09 21.37 11.73
N PRO A 75 -24.11 21.34 10.81
CA PRO A 75 -23.28 20.15 10.64
C PRO A 75 -22.61 19.85 11.98
N ASP A 76 -22.93 18.69 12.56
CA ASP A 76 -22.32 18.21 13.80
C ASP A 76 -20.81 18.38 13.68
N THR A 77 -20.27 19.34 14.44
CA THR A 77 -18.84 19.47 14.66
C THR A 77 -18.42 18.19 15.38
N TYR A 78 -18.02 17.16 14.62
CA TYR A 78 -17.46 15.95 15.19
C TYR A 78 -16.18 16.33 15.94
N THR A 79 -16.29 16.58 17.24
CA THR A 79 -15.14 16.70 18.13
C THR A 79 -14.38 15.39 18.04
N VAL A 80 -13.19 15.47 17.47
CA VAL A 80 -12.36 14.31 17.17
C VAL A 80 -11.78 13.80 18.48
N ALA A 81 -12.18 12.59 18.87
CA ALA A 81 -11.55 11.90 19.99
C ALA A 81 -10.10 11.55 19.63
N ALA A 82 -9.17 11.87 20.52
CA ALA A 82 -7.77 11.50 20.39
C ALA A 82 -7.63 9.96 20.30
N VAL A 83 -6.57 9.41 19.72
CA VAL A 83 -6.42 7.94 19.57
C VAL A 83 -6.39 7.27 20.96
N THR A 84 -5.83 7.94 21.96
CA THR A 84 -5.89 7.55 23.39
C THR A 84 -7.29 7.55 24.00
N GLN A 85 -8.32 8.02 23.28
CA GLN A 85 -9.72 7.94 23.68
C GLN A 85 -10.52 6.87 22.90
N TRP A 86 -9.93 6.24 21.88
CA TRP A 86 -10.62 5.21 21.10
C TRP A 86 -10.91 3.96 21.92
N GLN A 87 -12.13 3.46 21.90
CA GLN A 87 -12.47 2.20 22.56
C GLN A 87 -11.80 1.01 21.86
N LEU A 88 -11.38 0.02 22.65
CA LEU A 88 -10.87 -1.25 22.12
C LEU A 88 -11.96 -1.93 21.29
N ARG A 89 -11.60 -2.36 20.07
CA ARG A 89 -12.50 -3.05 19.15
C ARG A 89 -11.79 -4.13 18.33
N GLY A 90 -12.55 -4.89 17.56
CA GLY A 90 -12.07 -6.00 16.74
C GLY A 90 -12.45 -7.37 17.31
N ASP A 91 -12.31 -8.42 16.50
CA ASP A 91 -12.75 -9.78 16.81
C ASP A 91 -11.91 -10.46 17.92
N LEU A 92 -10.72 -9.94 18.21
CA LEU A 92 -9.84 -10.43 19.27
C LEU A 92 -9.84 -9.52 20.51
N ALA A 93 -10.72 -8.51 20.58
CA ALA A 93 -10.79 -7.55 21.69
C ALA A 93 -11.02 -8.20 23.07
N GLY A 94 -11.70 -9.36 23.12
CA GLY A 94 -11.94 -10.11 24.36
C GLY A 94 -10.79 -11.04 24.79
N ASN A 95 -9.67 -11.08 24.06
CA ASN A 95 -8.52 -11.91 24.39
C ASN A 95 -7.51 -11.12 25.24
N ASP A 96 -7.84 -10.97 26.53
CA ASP A 96 -7.03 -10.20 27.49
C ASP A 96 -5.58 -10.69 27.57
N ASP A 97 -5.35 -11.99 27.42
CA ASP A 97 -4.01 -12.55 27.50
C ASP A 97 -3.15 -12.13 26.31
N LEU A 98 -3.70 -12.20 25.10
CA LEU A 98 -3.04 -11.72 23.88
C LEU A 98 -2.71 -10.22 23.97
N VAL A 99 -3.67 -9.41 24.45
CA VAL A 99 -3.47 -7.97 24.64
C VAL A 99 -2.35 -7.68 25.64
N ARG A 100 -2.34 -8.33 26.81
CA ARG A 100 -1.29 -8.16 27.81
C ARG A 100 0.09 -8.56 27.28
N ARG A 101 0.18 -9.66 26.53
CA ARG A 101 1.44 -10.08 25.89
C ARG A 101 1.89 -9.05 24.85
N ALA A 102 0.99 -8.49 24.05
CA ALA A 102 1.32 -7.44 23.08
C ALA A 102 1.84 -6.18 23.77
N GLU A 103 1.20 -5.75 24.87
CA GLU A 103 1.72 -4.65 25.68
C GLU A 103 3.12 -4.92 26.22
N HIS A 104 3.37 -6.14 26.72
CA HIS A 104 4.67 -6.54 27.20
C HIS A 104 5.72 -6.53 26.07
N THR A 105 5.38 -7.02 24.88
CA THR A 105 6.23 -6.97 23.69
C THR A 105 6.64 -5.53 23.35
N TRP A 106 5.70 -4.57 23.41
CA TRP A 106 6.05 -3.17 23.16
C TRP A 106 6.93 -2.58 24.28
N LYS A 107 6.54 -2.79 25.54
CA LYS A 107 7.26 -2.29 26.74
C LYS A 107 8.71 -2.78 26.83
N THR A 108 9.00 -3.98 26.32
CA THR A 108 10.35 -4.59 26.35
C THR A 108 11.12 -4.43 25.04
N SER A 109 10.56 -3.73 24.06
CA SER A 109 11.21 -3.52 22.76
C SER A 109 12.31 -2.46 22.83
N LEU A 110 13.02 -2.29 21.70
CA LEU A 110 13.96 -1.18 21.49
C LEU A 110 13.27 0.20 21.41
N TYR A 111 11.94 0.23 21.30
CA TYR A 111 11.13 1.45 21.19
C TYR A 111 10.04 1.47 22.28
N PRO A 112 10.43 1.46 23.57
CA PRO A 112 9.47 1.37 24.64
C PRO A 112 8.55 2.61 24.68
N PRO A 113 7.28 2.43 25.06
CA PRO A 113 6.35 3.54 25.23
C PRO A 113 6.79 4.44 26.38
N THR A 114 6.51 5.74 26.26
CA THR A 114 6.86 6.73 27.30
C THR A 114 5.84 6.82 28.44
N ALA A 115 4.71 6.12 28.33
CA ALA A 115 3.56 6.28 29.22
C ALA A 115 2.73 4.97 29.30
N PRO A 116 1.68 4.92 30.15
CA PRO A 116 0.80 3.78 30.23
C PRO A 116 0.24 3.40 28.86
N VAL A 117 0.28 2.10 28.57
CA VAL A 117 -0.16 1.52 27.30
C VAL A 117 -1.59 1.01 27.46
N ARG A 118 -2.38 1.12 26.40
CA ARG A 118 -3.65 0.40 26.25
C ARG A 118 -3.87 -0.02 24.79
N ALA A 119 -4.68 -1.05 24.58
CA ALA A 119 -5.10 -1.44 23.24
C ALA A 119 -6.29 -0.61 22.73
N VAL A 120 -6.30 -0.32 21.43
CA VAL A 120 -7.42 0.32 20.71
C VAL A 120 -8.00 -0.58 19.63
N PHE A 121 -7.25 -1.58 19.19
CA PHE A 121 -7.71 -2.57 18.23
C PHE A 121 -7.05 -3.92 18.48
N ALA A 122 -7.80 -5.01 18.35
CA ALA A 122 -7.27 -6.36 18.31
C ALA A 122 -8.09 -7.19 17.30
N GLY A 123 -7.46 -7.68 16.23
CA GLY A 123 -8.18 -8.47 15.24
C GLY A 123 -7.29 -9.25 14.27
N ARG A 124 -7.92 -10.15 13.50
CA ARG A 124 -7.23 -11.04 12.56
C ARG A 124 -7.30 -10.52 11.12
N SER A 125 -6.18 -10.58 10.41
CA SER A 125 -6.14 -10.34 8.97
C SER A 125 -7.04 -11.35 8.24
N PRO A 126 -7.94 -10.91 7.34
CA PRO A 126 -8.79 -11.82 6.57
C PRO A 126 -8.04 -12.52 5.43
N ASN A 127 -6.78 -12.14 5.15
CA ASN A 127 -6.00 -12.70 4.06
C ASN A 127 -5.38 -14.04 4.46
N LEU A 128 -5.95 -15.16 3.99
CA LEU A 128 -5.46 -16.50 4.32
C LEU A 128 -4.03 -16.77 3.81
N SER A 129 -3.59 -16.08 2.75
CA SER A 129 -2.23 -16.20 2.21
C SER A 129 -1.20 -15.32 2.92
N ALA A 130 -1.65 -14.46 3.84
CA ALA A 130 -0.83 -13.63 4.70
C ALA A 130 -1.60 -13.32 6.00
N CYS A 131 -1.90 -14.36 6.77
CA CYS A 131 -2.76 -14.28 7.95
C CYS A 131 -1.92 -13.95 9.18
N PHE A 132 -2.35 -12.97 9.96
CA PHE A 132 -1.72 -12.61 11.23
C PHE A 132 -2.76 -11.96 12.15
N ASP A 133 -2.54 -12.08 13.45
CA ASP A 133 -3.28 -11.31 14.44
C ASP A 133 -2.56 -9.98 14.65
N LEU A 134 -3.33 -8.90 14.78
CA LEU A 134 -2.86 -7.54 14.99
C LEU A 134 -3.43 -7.00 16.29
N ILE A 135 -2.57 -6.35 17.06
CA ILE A 135 -2.94 -5.55 18.22
C ILE A 135 -2.36 -4.15 18.00
N VAL A 136 -3.23 -3.14 18.01
CA VAL A 136 -2.82 -1.74 17.98
C VAL A 136 -2.91 -1.18 19.38
N LEU A 137 -1.76 -0.70 19.84
CA LEU A 137 -1.54 -0.17 21.17
C LEU A 137 -1.29 1.32 21.08
N VAL A 138 -1.70 2.06 22.11
CA VAL A 138 -1.46 3.50 22.23
C VAL A 138 -0.90 3.82 23.60
N ALA A 139 -0.03 4.83 23.64
CA ALA A 139 0.48 5.43 24.86
C ALA A 139 0.42 6.95 24.73
N ASP A 140 -0.08 7.60 25.77
CA ASP A 140 -0.20 9.07 25.82
C ASP A 140 1.18 9.69 26.02
N SER A 141 1.75 10.39 25.03
CA SER A 141 3.07 11.00 25.23
C SER A 141 2.91 12.35 25.91
N ALA A 142 3.88 12.73 26.76
CA ALA A 142 3.91 14.08 27.33
C ALA A 142 4.24 15.09 26.21
N GLY A 143 3.22 15.65 25.59
CA GLY A 143 3.30 16.47 24.38
C GLY A 143 2.10 16.16 23.49
N SER A 144 1.70 17.05 22.59
CA SER A 144 0.48 16.94 21.74
C SER A 144 0.54 15.82 20.67
N ALA A 145 1.19 14.70 20.97
CA ALA A 145 1.39 13.57 20.08
C ALA A 145 1.31 12.26 20.86
N GLU A 146 0.52 11.32 20.35
CA GLU A 146 0.31 10.01 20.94
C GLU A 146 1.24 9.00 20.29
N GLN A 147 1.80 8.08 21.07
CA GLN A 147 2.56 6.97 20.51
C GLN A 147 1.62 5.84 20.13
N VAL A 148 1.73 5.33 18.92
CA VAL A 148 0.95 4.19 18.42
C VAL A 148 1.89 3.09 17.99
N ALA A 149 1.65 1.87 18.47
CA ALA A 149 2.40 0.68 18.13
C ALA A 149 1.51 -0.37 17.51
N PHE A 150 2.06 -1.07 16.52
CA PHE A 150 1.43 -2.18 15.84
C PHE A 150 2.19 -3.45 16.18
N VAL A 151 1.56 -4.32 16.96
CA VAL A 151 2.12 -5.61 17.34
C VAL A 151 1.36 -6.69 16.58
N THR A 152 2.07 -7.64 15.98
CA THR A 152 1.42 -8.75 15.28
C THR A 152 1.99 -10.09 15.72
N THR A 153 1.25 -11.15 15.45
CA THR A 153 1.89 -12.47 15.31
C THR A 153 2.78 -12.48 14.04
N PRO A 154 3.68 -13.45 13.89
CA PRO A 154 4.26 -13.76 12.59
C PRO A 154 3.19 -14.06 11.54
N ILE A 155 3.51 -13.81 10.28
CA ILE A 155 2.65 -14.15 9.15
C ILE A 155 2.55 -15.67 9.02
N SER A 156 1.33 -16.16 8.84
CA SER A 156 0.97 -17.55 8.56
C SER A 156 0.26 -17.66 7.21
N ILE A 157 0.76 -18.50 6.32
CA ILE A 157 0.16 -18.83 5.02
C ILE A 157 -0.81 -20.03 5.12
N SER A 158 -0.86 -20.68 6.29
CA SER A 158 -1.83 -21.74 6.61
C SER A 158 -3.14 -21.18 7.18
N GLY A 159 -3.25 -19.86 7.33
CA GLY A 159 -4.41 -19.20 7.92
C GLY A 159 -4.51 -19.33 9.44
N LYS A 160 -3.47 -19.86 10.10
CA LYS A 160 -3.44 -20.11 11.56
C LYS A 160 -2.23 -19.39 12.16
N PRO A 161 -2.38 -18.13 12.58
CA PRO A 161 -1.29 -17.40 13.21
C PRO A 161 -0.91 -17.99 14.57
N ASP A 162 0.39 -18.08 14.85
CA ASP A 162 0.89 -18.49 16.17
C ASP A 162 0.81 -17.32 17.16
N GLN A 163 -0.19 -17.38 18.04
CA GLN A 163 -0.42 -16.36 19.08
C GLN A 163 0.61 -16.36 20.21
N THR A 164 1.47 -17.37 20.30
CA THR A 164 2.51 -17.44 21.33
C THR A 164 3.71 -16.57 21.01
N SER A 165 3.91 -16.25 19.73
CA SER A 165 4.96 -15.37 19.24
C SER A 165 4.37 -14.02 18.81
N LEU A 166 4.89 -12.93 19.37
CA LEU A 166 4.47 -11.57 19.04
C LEU A 166 5.68 -10.74 18.64
N VAL A 167 5.47 -9.89 17.63
CA VAL A 167 6.50 -9.05 17.04
C VAL A 167 5.97 -7.62 16.95
N LEU A 168 6.76 -6.67 17.45
CA LEU A 168 6.51 -5.26 17.21
C LEU A 168 6.84 -4.93 15.75
N ARG A 169 5.84 -4.51 14.98
CA ARG A 169 5.97 -4.23 13.54
C ARG A 169 6.33 -2.80 13.25
N ALA A 170 5.65 -1.86 13.89
CA ALA A 170 5.80 -0.44 13.63
C ALA A 170 5.49 0.35 14.90
N VAL A 171 6.16 1.48 15.05
CA VAL A 171 5.87 2.49 16.08
C VAL A 171 5.85 3.84 15.38
N THR A 172 4.86 4.66 15.69
CA THR A 172 4.75 6.01 15.16
C THR A 172 4.21 6.97 16.22
N THR A 173 4.36 8.26 15.97
CA THR A 173 3.72 9.33 16.74
C THR A 173 2.59 9.93 15.92
N VAL A 174 1.45 10.14 16.55
CA VAL A 174 0.23 10.64 15.92
C VAL A 174 -0.10 11.99 16.54
N PRO A 175 -0.13 13.09 15.77
CA PRO A 175 -0.49 14.40 16.29
C PRO A 175 -1.96 14.45 16.73
N ASP A 176 -2.26 15.37 17.64
CA ASP A 176 -3.63 15.65 18.08
C ASP A 176 -4.58 15.87 16.90
N GLY A 177 -5.76 15.26 16.97
CA GLY A 177 -6.81 15.40 15.96
C GLY A 177 -6.65 14.52 14.71
N GLN A 178 -5.60 13.70 14.61
CA GLN A 178 -5.50 12.70 13.54
C GLN A 178 -6.53 11.59 13.75
N ARG A 179 -7.31 11.33 12.69
CA ARG A 179 -8.50 10.46 12.70
C ARG A 179 -8.27 9.07 12.11
N ALA A 180 -7.05 8.80 11.69
CA ALA A 180 -6.67 7.55 11.06
C ALA A 180 -5.23 7.20 11.39
N VAL A 181 -4.96 5.94 11.66
CA VAL A 181 -3.62 5.42 11.93
C VAL A 181 -3.41 4.15 11.13
N GLY A 182 -2.17 3.87 10.74
CA GLY A 182 -1.88 2.68 9.97
C GLY A 182 -0.39 2.46 9.84
N PHE A 183 -0.03 1.25 9.44
CA PHE A 183 1.34 0.91 9.09
C PHE A 183 1.39 0.12 7.79
N LEU A 184 2.54 0.21 7.12
CA LEU A 184 2.94 -0.68 6.04
C LEU A 184 4.35 -1.16 6.34
N SER A 185 4.55 -2.48 6.30
CA SER A 185 5.83 -3.14 6.49
C SER A 185 6.23 -3.86 5.20
N THR A 186 7.29 -3.38 4.56
CA THR A 186 7.82 -3.96 3.32
C THR A 186 8.82 -5.07 3.59
N THR A 187 9.51 -4.98 4.73
CA THR A 187 10.50 -5.92 5.18
C THR A 187 9.81 -7.00 5.99
N ARG A 188 10.00 -8.24 5.56
CA ARG A 188 9.58 -9.43 6.29
C ARG A 188 10.38 -9.54 7.60
N VAL A 189 9.72 -9.85 8.72
CA VAL A 189 10.47 -10.19 9.95
C VAL A 189 10.93 -11.64 9.86
N PRO A 190 12.07 -12.02 10.46
CA PRO A 190 12.61 -13.37 10.31
C PRO A 190 11.64 -14.51 10.67
N ALA A 191 10.72 -14.26 11.61
CA ALA A 191 9.73 -15.24 12.07
C ALA A 191 8.54 -15.45 11.12
N ASP A 192 8.31 -14.55 10.16
CA ASP A 192 7.21 -14.69 9.19
C ASP A 192 7.38 -15.91 8.32
N GLU A 193 6.30 -16.42 7.74
CA GLU A 193 6.36 -17.33 6.59
C GLU A 193 6.51 -16.54 5.26
N PRO A 194 7.14 -17.11 4.22
CA PRO A 194 7.25 -16.45 2.91
C PRO A 194 5.89 -16.32 2.23
N VAL A 195 5.50 -15.10 1.90
CA VAL A 195 4.30 -14.81 1.08
C VAL A 195 4.70 -14.79 -0.39
N SER A 196 3.93 -15.47 -1.25
CA SER A 196 4.25 -15.66 -2.68
C SER A 196 4.42 -14.36 -3.48
N SER A 197 3.74 -13.28 -3.08
CA SER A 197 3.83 -11.98 -3.74
C SER A 197 5.03 -11.14 -3.28
N ASN A 198 5.69 -11.48 -2.17
CA ASN A 198 6.63 -10.60 -1.46
C ASN A 198 6.13 -9.15 -1.30
N GLY A 199 4.81 -8.96 -1.26
CA GLY A 199 4.18 -7.66 -1.07
C GLY A 199 4.37 -7.17 0.37
N ALA A 200 4.21 -5.86 0.56
CA ALA A 200 4.15 -5.33 1.91
C ALA A 200 2.90 -5.83 2.64
N ILE A 201 2.96 -5.86 3.97
CA ILE A 201 1.78 -6.09 4.81
C ILE A 201 1.40 -4.79 5.50
N GLY A 202 0.14 -4.64 5.88
CA GLY A 202 -0.23 -3.52 6.71
C GLY A 202 -1.68 -3.51 7.12
N VAL A 203 -2.04 -2.42 7.78
CA VAL A 203 -3.39 -2.14 8.27
C VAL A 203 -3.60 -0.65 8.32
N ALA A 204 -4.84 -0.22 8.16
CA ALA A 204 -5.28 1.12 8.48
C ALA A 204 -6.55 1.06 9.35
N LEU A 205 -6.63 1.97 10.32
CA LEU A 205 -7.73 2.11 11.27
C LEU A 205 -8.18 3.57 11.30
N THR A 206 -9.49 3.79 11.42
CA THR A 206 -10.06 5.13 11.65
C THR A 206 -10.52 5.31 13.09
N ALA A 207 -10.83 6.54 13.48
CA ALA A 207 -11.58 6.80 14.70
C ALA A 207 -12.92 6.06 14.69
N PRO A 208 -13.40 5.56 15.85
CA PRO A 208 -14.72 4.94 15.96
C PRO A 208 -15.82 5.82 15.34
N GLY A 209 -16.74 5.20 14.60
CA GLY A 209 -17.83 5.91 13.90
C GLY A 209 -17.50 6.37 12.48
N LEU A 210 -16.24 6.29 12.04
CA LEU A 210 -15.84 6.58 10.66
C LEU A 210 -15.65 5.30 9.87
N ALA A 211 -16.40 5.13 8.78
CA ALA A 211 -16.41 3.89 8.02
C ALA A 211 -15.39 3.82 6.88
N GLU A 212 -15.05 4.95 6.25
CA GLU A 212 -14.32 4.97 4.97
C GLU A 212 -12.87 5.43 5.12
N ILE A 213 -11.95 4.48 4.98
CA ILE A 213 -10.52 4.72 4.82
C ILE A 213 -10.00 3.92 3.64
N GLU A 214 -8.97 4.45 2.99
CA GLU A 214 -8.28 3.81 1.89
C GLU A 214 -6.77 3.98 2.10
N VAL A 215 -5.99 2.99 1.69
CA VAL A 215 -4.53 3.13 1.61
C VAL A 215 -4.20 3.45 0.16
N ARG A 216 -3.85 4.69 -0.14
CA ARG A 216 -3.52 5.10 -1.50
C ARG A 216 -2.03 4.96 -1.74
N THR A 217 -1.67 4.37 -2.88
CA THR A 217 -0.29 4.26 -3.36
C THR A 217 -0.30 4.40 -4.88
N PRO A 218 0.71 5.02 -5.51
CA PRO A 218 0.75 5.15 -6.95
C PRO A 218 1.03 3.79 -7.58
N LEU A 219 1.48 2.77 -6.84
CA LEU A 219 1.76 1.46 -7.44
C LEU A 219 0.47 0.67 -7.72
N VAL A 220 -0.59 0.87 -6.93
CA VAL A 220 -1.86 0.14 -7.04
C VAL A 220 -2.95 1.07 -7.57
N LEU A 221 -3.55 0.73 -8.71
CA LEU A 221 -4.61 1.54 -9.34
C LEU A 221 -6.01 1.29 -8.75
N ASP A 222 -6.24 0.14 -8.10
CA ASP A 222 -7.54 -0.20 -7.52
C ASP A 222 -7.36 -1.19 -6.35
N GLN A 223 -7.71 -0.77 -5.14
CA GLN A 223 -7.83 -1.71 -4.02
C GLN A 223 -9.20 -2.37 -4.08
N ALA A 224 -9.21 -3.69 -4.33
CA ALA A 224 -10.45 -4.45 -4.28
C ALA A 224 -11.15 -4.21 -2.93
N ARG A 225 -12.40 -3.75 -2.97
CA ARG A 225 -13.21 -3.57 -1.75
C ARG A 225 -13.25 -4.89 -1.01
N GLN A 226 -12.68 -4.88 0.18
CA GLN A 226 -12.71 -6.03 1.03
C GLN A 226 -14.09 -6.13 1.68
N THR A 227 -14.76 -7.27 1.48
CA THR A 227 -16.04 -7.56 2.11
C THR A 227 -15.79 -8.21 3.47
N ASN A 228 -16.71 -8.01 4.42
CA ASN A 228 -16.69 -8.63 5.75
C ASN A 228 -15.56 -8.16 6.70
N ILE A 229 -15.08 -6.93 6.57
CA ILE A 229 -14.19 -6.30 7.56
C ILE A 229 -15.00 -5.33 8.43
N PRO A 230 -14.69 -5.23 9.73
CA PRO A 230 -15.28 -4.20 10.59
C PRO A 230 -15.15 -2.79 10.00
N ALA A 231 -16.18 -1.97 10.18
CA ALA A 231 -16.14 -0.57 9.74
C ALA A 231 -14.92 0.16 10.32
N GLY A 232 -14.28 0.99 9.48
CA GLY A 232 -13.12 1.76 9.92
C GLY A 232 -11.82 0.96 10.05
N VAL A 233 -11.73 -0.18 9.34
CA VAL A 233 -10.52 -1.01 9.25
C VAL A 233 -10.30 -1.37 7.78
N VAL A 234 -9.05 -1.31 7.32
CA VAL A 234 -8.63 -1.80 6.00
C VAL A 234 -7.35 -2.62 6.15
N TRP A 235 -7.29 -3.75 5.45
CA TRP A 235 -6.13 -4.64 5.41
C TRP A 235 -5.53 -4.59 4.00
N PRO A 236 -4.73 -3.57 3.66
CA PRO A 236 -4.20 -3.46 2.30
C PRO A 236 -3.41 -4.71 1.93
N ALA A 237 -3.58 -5.16 0.69
CA ALA A 237 -2.76 -6.22 0.08
C ALA A 237 -1.91 -5.59 -1.03
N PRO A 238 -0.94 -4.74 -0.68
CA PRO A 238 -0.20 -3.97 -1.66
C PRO A 238 0.76 -4.84 -2.46
N GLU A 239 1.07 -4.37 -3.67
CA GLU A 239 2.09 -4.99 -4.53
C GLU A 239 3.50 -4.78 -3.96
N GLN A 240 4.44 -5.61 -4.42
CA GLN A 240 5.86 -5.46 -4.11
C GLN A 240 6.34 -4.04 -4.43
N GLY A 241 7.17 -3.47 -3.55
CA GLY A 241 7.70 -2.11 -3.69
C GLY A 241 6.83 -1.01 -3.10
N THR A 242 5.64 -1.34 -2.59
CA THR A 242 4.80 -0.40 -1.82
C THR A 242 5.29 -0.33 -0.39
N GLY A 243 5.46 0.87 0.16
CA GLY A 243 5.83 1.10 1.56
C GLY A 243 5.37 2.46 2.06
N ALA A 244 5.71 2.80 3.30
CA ALA A 244 5.31 4.08 3.90
C ALA A 244 5.81 5.32 3.13
N TRP A 245 6.86 5.18 2.31
CA TRP A 245 7.41 6.27 1.49
C TRP A 245 6.60 6.59 0.22
N ASN A 246 5.73 5.68 -0.23
CA ASN A 246 4.91 5.86 -1.43
C ASN A 246 3.43 5.53 -1.16
N ALA A 247 3.00 5.63 0.10
CA ALA A 247 1.64 5.35 0.49
C ALA A 247 1.14 6.31 1.56
N GLU A 248 -0.17 6.56 1.55
CA GLU A 248 -0.84 7.45 2.49
C GLU A 248 -2.21 6.89 2.89
N LEU A 249 -2.68 7.28 4.06
CA LEU A 249 -4.05 7.01 4.49
C LEU A 249 -4.96 8.10 3.94
N VAL A 250 -5.99 7.72 3.20
CA VAL A 250 -7.03 8.63 2.74
C VAL A 250 -8.30 8.34 3.51
N LEU A 251 -8.64 9.23 4.44
CA LEU A 251 -9.92 9.22 5.14
C LEU A 251 -10.94 10.00 4.32
N ARG A 252 -12.08 9.37 4.02
CA ARG A 252 -13.23 10.05 3.39
C ARG A 252 -14.24 10.42 4.47
N THR A 253 -14.63 11.69 4.49
CA THR A 253 -15.64 12.20 5.43
C THR A 253 -16.90 12.64 4.69
N PRO A 254 -18.06 12.73 5.37
CA PRO A 254 -19.30 13.21 4.75
C PRO A 254 -19.07 14.53 4.00
N GLY A 255 -19.62 14.65 2.79
CA GLY A 255 -19.38 15.80 1.90
C GLY A 255 -18.19 15.64 0.95
N ASP A 256 -17.65 14.43 0.78
CA ASP A 256 -16.48 14.09 -0.08
C ASP A 256 -15.19 14.85 0.30
N HIS A 257 -15.11 15.29 1.55
CA HIS A 257 -13.87 15.85 2.08
C HIS A 257 -12.88 14.71 2.35
N ARG A 258 -11.70 14.81 1.71
CA ARG A 258 -10.61 13.85 1.86
C ARG A 258 -9.53 14.42 2.77
N GLN A 259 -9.12 13.62 3.75
CA GLN A 259 -7.98 13.92 4.60
C GLN A 259 -6.90 12.87 4.40
N GLN A 260 -5.66 13.35 4.30
CA GLN A 260 -4.49 12.51 4.08
C GLN A 260 -3.65 12.47 5.35
N PHE A 261 -3.25 11.26 5.75
CA PHE A 261 -2.39 11.06 6.90
C PHE A 261 -1.19 10.17 6.53
N PRO A 262 -0.03 10.40 7.16
CA PRO A 262 1.13 9.55 6.95
C PRO A 262 0.86 8.13 7.48
N ILE A 263 1.52 7.16 6.84
CA ILE A 263 1.53 5.75 7.27
C ILE A 263 2.84 5.48 8.00
N ALA A 264 2.78 4.71 9.08
CA ALA A 264 3.97 4.25 9.79
C ALA A 264 4.75 3.23 8.95
N ALA A 265 6.06 3.39 8.87
CA ALA A 265 6.95 2.37 8.31
C ALA A 265 7.15 1.21 9.28
N GLY A 266 7.43 0.01 8.76
CA GLY A 266 7.89 -1.10 9.59
C GLY A 266 9.23 -0.80 10.28
N ILE A 267 9.50 -1.38 11.45
CA ILE A 267 10.76 -1.21 12.19
C ILE A 267 11.97 -1.68 11.37
N GLY A 268 11.78 -2.70 10.52
CA GLY A 268 12.82 -3.20 9.62
C GLY A 268 12.90 -2.46 8.28
N ASP A 269 11.96 -1.54 8.00
CA ASP A 269 11.92 -0.80 6.76
C ASP A 269 12.95 0.35 6.75
N PRO A 270 13.26 0.90 5.58
CA PRO A 270 14.00 2.14 5.49
C PRO A 270 13.37 3.24 6.33
N VAL A 271 14.20 4.06 6.98
CA VAL A 271 13.75 5.20 7.77
C VAL A 271 13.08 6.20 6.84
N VAL A 272 11.81 6.52 7.12
CA VAL A 272 11.00 7.50 6.40
C VAL A 272 10.70 8.68 7.32
N GLU A 273 11.11 9.89 6.94
CA GLU A 273 10.91 11.10 7.73
C GLU A 273 10.38 12.25 6.89
N HIS A 274 9.55 13.10 7.48
CA HIS A 274 9.08 14.31 6.80
C HIS A 274 10.22 15.33 6.66
N VAL A 275 10.30 15.94 5.48
CA VAL A 275 11.22 17.03 5.18
C VAL A 275 10.50 18.16 4.47
N SER A 276 10.98 19.38 4.69
CA SER A 276 10.52 20.56 3.96
C SER A 276 11.37 20.77 2.71
N LEU A 277 10.69 21.07 1.60
CA LEU A 277 11.33 21.40 0.33
C LEU A 277 11.28 22.89 0.08
N ARG A 278 12.40 23.44 -0.40
CA ARG A 278 12.49 24.81 -0.89
C ARG A 278 13.02 24.78 -2.31
N SER A 279 12.33 25.46 -3.22
CA SER A 279 12.75 25.62 -4.60
C SER A 279 13.03 27.09 -4.88
N GLY A 280 14.20 27.40 -5.44
CA GLY A 280 14.61 28.76 -5.78
C GLY A 280 15.78 28.75 -6.76
N ASN A 281 15.75 29.64 -7.75
CA ASN A 281 16.80 29.74 -8.80
C ASN A 281 17.11 28.41 -9.52
N GLY A 282 16.09 27.56 -9.71
CA GLY A 282 16.25 26.24 -10.35
C GLY A 282 16.90 25.16 -9.45
N VAL A 283 17.15 25.46 -8.18
CA VAL A 283 17.72 24.52 -7.20
C VAL A 283 16.64 24.11 -6.20
N VAL A 284 16.59 22.82 -5.91
CA VAL A 284 15.74 22.23 -4.86
C VAL A 284 16.59 21.86 -3.67
N ARG A 285 16.15 22.25 -2.46
CA ARG A 285 16.80 21.89 -1.20
C ARG A 285 15.81 21.23 -0.25
N ALA A 286 16.22 20.12 0.34
CA ALA A 286 15.52 19.44 1.42
C ALA A 286 16.11 19.83 2.77
N THR A 287 15.25 20.10 3.75
CA THR A 287 15.64 20.50 5.11
C THR A 287 14.78 19.79 6.16
N GLY A 288 15.33 19.59 7.36
CA GLY A 288 14.70 18.79 8.42
C GLY A 288 15.11 17.32 8.36
N GLY A 289 14.52 16.50 9.25
CA GLY A 289 14.66 15.03 9.21
C GLY A 289 16.08 14.48 9.06
N GLY A 290 17.10 15.13 9.63
CA GLY A 290 18.49 14.66 9.53
C GLY A 290 18.99 14.36 8.11
N VAL A 291 18.53 15.12 7.09
CA VAL A 291 18.89 14.97 5.66
C VAL A 291 20.40 14.80 5.45
N ARG A 292 20.77 13.79 4.66
CA ARG A 292 22.16 13.45 4.29
C ARG A 292 22.29 13.24 2.80
N GLN A 293 23.51 13.43 2.30
CA GLN A 293 23.88 13.07 0.93
C GLN A 293 23.58 11.58 0.68
N GLY A 294 22.96 11.28 -0.46
CA GLY A 294 22.52 9.93 -0.83
C GLY A 294 21.07 9.59 -0.44
N ASP A 295 20.43 10.39 0.43
CA ASP A 295 19.02 10.18 0.78
C ASP A 295 18.11 10.39 -0.44
N LEU A 296 17.09 9.56 -0.57
CA LEU A 296 16.05 9.76 -1.58
C LEU A 296 14.98 10.69 -1.04
N ILE A 297 14.48 11.57 -1.90
CA ILE A 297 13.37 12.47 -1.61
C ILE A 297 12.18 12.06 -2.48
N ALA A 298 11.07 11.71 -1.88
CA ALA A 298 9.86 11.27 -2.57
C ALA A 298 8.59 11.90 -2.01
N THR A 299 7.54 11.90 -2.80
CA THR A 299 6.16 12.08 -2.34
C THR A 299 5.42 10.75 -2.48
N PRO A 300 4.21 10.63 -1.92
CA PRO A 300 3.34 9.51 -2.24
C PRO A 300 3.18 9.29 -3.75
N ASP A 301 3.24 10.33 -4.58
CA ASP A 301 3.07 10.20 -6.04
C ASP A 301 4.33 9.75 -6.80
N GLY A 302 5.51 9.75 -6.18
CA GLY A 302 6.74 9.29 -6.82
C GLY A 302 8.02 9.93 -6.29
N ILE A 303 9.16 9.59 -6.90
CA ILE A 303 10.46 10.12 -6.50
C ILE A 303 10.71 11.52 -7.08
N ILE A 304 11.13 12.47 -6.22
CA ILE A 304 11.52 13.82 -6.62
C ILE A 304 12.98 13.83 -7.07
N GLY A 305 13.86 13.22 -6.27
CA GLY A 305 15.31 13.33 -6.46
C GLY A 305 16.12 12.60 -5.40
N VAL A 306 17.44 12.76 -5.49
CA VAL A 306 18.42 12.27 -4.51
C VAL A 306 19.21 13.44 -3.97
N VAL A 307 19.49 13.46 -2.66
CA VAL A 307 20.30 14.51 -2.04
C VAL A 307 21.74 14.38 -2.55
N SER A 308 22.19 15.35 -3.34
CA SER A 308 23.47 15.32 -4.04
C SER A 308 24.59 16.02 -3.27
N ALA A 309 24.27 16.88 -2.31
CA ALA A 309 25.24 17.61 -1.51
C ALA A 309 24.86 17.71 -0.02
N PRO A 310 25.83 17.90 0.89
CA PRO A 310 25.58 17.98 2.34
C PRO A 310 24.70 19.16 2.78
N ASP A 311 24.53 20.17 1.94
CA ASP A 311 23.64 21.31 2.21
C ASP A 311 22.15 21.01 1.95
N GLY A 312 21.83 19.76 1.64
CA GLY A 312 20.48 19.30 1.33
C GLY A 312 20.05 19.54 -0.11
N THR A 313 20.96 19.97 -1.00
CA THR A 313 20.66 20.11 -2.43
C THR A 313 20.23 18.77 -3.01
N VAL A 314 19.12 18.77 -3.76
CA VAL A 314 18.50 17.59 -4.36
C VAL A 314 18.77 17.60 -5.87
N ASP A 315 19.43 16.57 -6.39
CA ASP A 315 19.48 16.32 -7.84
C ASP A 315 18.16 15.71 -8.28
N THR A 316 17.42 16.49 -9.07
CA THR A 316 16.12 16.13 -9.59
C THR A 316 16.19 15.70 -11.05
N ARG A 317 17.33 15.30 -11.62
CA ARG A 317 17.37 14.81 -13.02
C ARG A 317 16.92 13.35 -13.09
N LEU A 318 15.99 13.04 -14.01
CA LEU A 318 15.51 11.67 -14.20
C LEU A 318 16.63 10.72 -14.63
N THR A 319 17.56 11.18 -15.48
CA THR A 319 18.73 10.39 -15.90
C THR A 319 19.64 10.04 -14.73
N THR A 320 19.94 10.98 -13.83
CA THR A 320 20.67 10.69 -12.58
C THR A 320 19.90 9.68 -11.73
N LEU A 321 18.60 9.87 -11.52
CA LEU A 321 17.76 8.93 -10.75
C LEU A 321 17.80 7.51 -11.34
N GLY A 322 17.80 7.40 -12.67
CA GLY A 322 17.91 6.11 -13.37
C GLY A 322 19.22 5.36 -13.10
N THR A 323 20.27 6.04 -12.61
CA THR A 323 21.53 5.40 -12.22
C THR A 323 21.51 4.81 -10.81
N LEU A 324 20.52 5.18 -9.99
CA LEU A 324 20.41 4.72 -8.61
C LEU A 324 19.93 3.28 -8.48
N GLY A 325 19.43 2.68 -9.56
CA GLY A 325 18.91 1.31 -9.54
C GLY A 325 18.33 0.86 -10.88
N LYS A 326 17.46 -0.13 -10.84
CA LYS A 326 16.84 -0.70 -12.05
C LYS A 326 15.62 0.14 -12.44
N VAL A 327 15.58 0.57 -13.70
CA VAL A 327 14.41 1.23 -14.29
C VAL A 327 13.63 0.22 -15.13
N GLN A 328 12.31 0.16 -14.94
CA GLN A 328 11.45 -0.77 -15.68
C GLN A 328 10.01 -0.26 -15.84
N THR A 329 9.29 -0.77 -16.82
CA THR A 329 7.86 -0.49 -16.96
C THR A 329 7.04 -1.18 -15.86
N SER A 330 6.01 -0.49 -15.34
CA SER A 330 5.20 -0.99 -14.23
C SER A 330 4.38 -2.22 -14.60
N THR A 331 3.78 -2.25 -15.79
CA THR A 331 2.84 -3.33 -16.18
C THR A 331 3.53 -4.63 -16.57
N SER A 332 4.66 -4.54 -17.27
CA SER A 332 5.30 -5.70 -17.91
C SER A 332 6.73 -5.93 -17.42
N ALA A 333 7.19 -5.13 -16.46
CA ALA A 333 8.56 -5.20 -15.92
C ALA A 333 9.66 -5.16 -17.00
N ILE A 334 9.39 -4.51 -18.13
CA ILE A 334 10.36 -4.39 -19.24
C ILE A 334 11.47 -3.45 -18.76
N PRO A 335 12.72 -3.92 -18.61
CA PRO A 335 13.82 -3.08 -18.17
C PRO A 335 14.23 -2.08 -19.25
N GLY A 336 14.83 -0.97 -18.84
CA GLY A 336 15.45 -0.03 -19.76
C GLY A 336 16.31 1.01 -19.05
N ARG A 337 16.70 2.04 -19.81
CA ARG A 337 17.51 3.15 -19.32
C ARG A 337 16.86 4.49 -19.68
N LEU A 338 17.23 5.51 -18.90
CA LEU A 338 16.81 6.89 -19.13
C LEU A 338 17.96 7.65 -19.79
N VAL A 339 17.67 8.31 -20.91
CA VAL A 339 18.64 9.11 -21.66
C VAL A 339 18.08 10.50 -21.94
N ASP A 340 18.94 11.50 -21.99
CA ASP A 340 18.55 12.84 -22.43
C ASP A 340 18.35 12.83 -23.94
N GLY A 341 17.18 13.27 -24.41
CA GLY A 341 16.83 13.34 -25.82
C GLY A 341 16.30 14.72 -26.22
N THR A 342 16.01 14.87 -27.51
CA THR A 342 15.35 16.09 -28.03
C THR A 342 13.94 16.17 -27.45
N GLY A 343 13.63 17.23 -26.70
CA GLY A 343 12.30 17.43 -26.11
C GLY A 343 12.12 16.86 -24.69
N GLY A 344 13.13 16.20 -24.11
CA GLY A 344 13.09 15.75 -22.72
C GLY A 344 13.82 14.43 -22.49
N VAL A 345 13.49 13.76 -21.39
CA VAL A 345 14.10 12.46 -21.04
C VAL A 345 13.33 11.34 -21.74
N VAL A 346 14.06 10.44 -22.39
CA VAL A 346 13.52 9.30 -23.14
C VAL A 346 13.85 7.99 -22.42
N PHE A 347 12.90 7.06 -22.43
CA PHE A 347 13.09 5.68 -21.98
C PHE A 347 13.47 4.78 -23.16
N GLU A 348 14.62 4.13 -23.05
CA GLU A 348 15.11 3.15 -24.02
C GLU A 348 15.01 1.74 -23.42
N PRO A 349 14.10 0.87 -23.90
CA PRO A 349 13.99 -0.49 -23.41
C PRO A 349 15.24 -1.30 -23.76
N THR A 350 15.68 -2.15 -22.83
CA THR A 350 16.84 -3.04 -23.01
C THR A 350 16.45 -4.50 -23.20
N ALA A 351 15.16 -4.79 -23.26
CA ALA A 351 14.61 -6.10 -23.56
C ALA A 351 13.36 -5.96 -24.42
N ASP A 352 13.05 -7.02 -25.17
CA ASP A 352 11.86 -7.06 -26.01
C ASP A 352 10.58 -7.06 -25.16
N GLY A 353 9.55 -6.41 -25.70
CA GLY A 353 8.23 -6.39 -25.08
C GLY A 353 7.37 -5.26 -25.64
N LEU A 354 6.05 -5.42 -25.51
CA LEU A 354 5.12 -4.39 -25.91
C LEU A 354 5.03 -3.32 -24.80
N ILE A 355 5.40 -2.09 -25.14
CA ILE A 355 5.16 -0.92 -24.30
C ILE A 355 3.98 -0.16 -24.91
N SER A 356 3.07 0.26 -24.05
CA SER A 356 1.90 1.06 -24.43
C SER A 356 2.07 2.50 -23.98
N ASP A 357 1.47 3.43 -24.72
CA ASP A 357 1.27 4.80 -24.28
C ASP A 357 0.52 4.84 -22.93
N GLY A 358 0.96 5.70 -22.02
CA GLY A 358 0.43 5.79 -20.67
C GLY A 358 0.98 4.76 -19.67
N ASN A 359 1.90 3.88 -20.08
CA ASN A 359 2.53 2.95 -19.13
C ASN A 359 3.42 3.71 -18.15
N ARG A 360 3.38 3.35 -16.87
CA ARG A 360 4.21 3.98 -15.84
C ARG A 360 5.61 3.39 -15.83
N LEU A 361 6.56 4.19 -15.38
CA LEU A 361 7.95 3.83 -15.24
C LEU A 361 8.33 3.80 -13.77
N GLN A 362 8.91 2.70 -13.33
CA GLN A 362 9.32 2.49 -11.95
C GLN A 362 10.83 2.48 -11.81
N LEU A 363 11.32 3.05 -10.72
CA LEU A 363 12.68 2.87 -10.22
C LEU A 363 12.68 1.87 -9.06
N LEU A 364 13.44 0.79 -9.17
CA LEU A 364 13.81 -0.07 -8.05
C LEU A 364 15.14 0.44 -7.48
N ALA A 365 15.06 1.29 -6.46
CA ALA A 365 16.22 2.01 -5.93
C ALA A 365 17.22 1.06 -5.28
N TRP A 366 18.51 1.31 -5.52
CA TRP A 366 19.65 0.49 -5.04
C TRP A 366 19.53 -1.00 -5.39
N ASN A 367 18.79 -1.33 -6.45
CA ASN A 367 18.45 -2.69 -6.85
C ASN A 367 17.72 -3.49 -5.76
N ARG A 368 17.02 -2.79 -4.86
CA ARG A 368 16.17 -3.37 -3.83
C ARG A 368 14.73 -3.35 -4.33
N PRO A 369 14.14 -4.50 -4.72
CA PRO A 369 12.79 -4.53 -5.28
C PRO A 369 11.71 -4.09 -4.29
N GLU A 370 12.00 -4.14 -2.99
CA GLU A 370 11.15 -3.57 -1.94
C GLU A 370 11.12 -2.04 -1.94
N LEU A 371 12.06 -1.35 -2.61
CA LEU A 371 12.13 0.11 -2.71
C LEU A 371 11.76 0.58 -4.12
N ALA A 372 10.47 0.50 -4.45
CA ALA A 372 9.97 0.97 -5.75
C ALA A 372 9.41 2.39 -5.66
N PHE A 373 9.68 3.18 -6.71
CA PHE A 373 9.18 4.54 -6.86
C PHE A 373 8.64 4.75 -8.26
N ASP A 374 7.53 5.48 -8.39
CA ASP A 374 7.10 5.99 -9.68
C ASP A 374 8.05 7.12 -10.14
N LEU A 375 8.55 7.01 -11.35
CA LEU A 375 9.35 8.03 -12.01
C LEU A 375 8.47 8.91 -12.90
N GLY A 376 7.39 8.37 -13.46
CA GLY A 376 6.62 9.04 -14.48
C GLY A 376 5.86 8.12 -15.43
N THR A 377 5.20 8.74 -16.39
CA THR A 377 4.40 8.09 -17.42
C THR A 377 5.09 8.18 -18.77
N LEU A 378 5.07 7.08 -19.53
CA LEU A 378 5.60 7.00 -20.88
C LEU A 378 4.58 7.52 -21.89
N HIS A 379 5.05 8.36 -22.80
CA HIS A 379 4.30 8.83 -23.94
C HIS A 379 5.00 8.49 -25.24
N THR A 380 4.25 8.06 -26.26
CA THR A 380 4.81 7.84 -27.59
C THR A 380 5.31 9.17 -28.15
N HIS A 381 6.59 9.23 -28.52
CA HIS A 381 7.20 10.41 -29.14
C HIS A 381 8.20 9.97 -30.22
N ASP A 382 7.93 10.34 -31.47
CA ASP A 382 8.65 9.86 -32.65
C ASP A 382 8.78 8.31 -32.69
N GLN A 383 10.00 7.78 -32.60
CA GLN A 383 10.33 6.35 -32.55
C GLN A 383 10.65 5.86 -31.12
N GLY A 384 10.38 6.66 -30.09
CA GLY A 384 10.75 6.38 -28.71
C GLY A 384 9.65 6.68 -27.68
N TRP A 385 10.06 6.67 -26.42
CA TRP A 385 9.16 6.84 -25.27
C TRP A 385 9.60 8.04 -24.44
N LEU A 386 8.91 9.16 -24.58
CA LEU A 386 9.16 10.34 -23.75
C LEU A 386 8.63 10.08 -22.33
N VAL A 387 9.39 10.47 -21.31
CA VAL A 387 9.01 10.31 -19.91
C VAL A 387 8.47 11.62 -19.36
N THR A 388 7.18 11.66 -19.01
CA THR A 388 6.59 12.74 -18.23
C THR A 388 6.72 12.38 -16.76
N ARG A 389 7.45 13.18 -15.98
CA ARG A 389 7.65 12.94 -14.55
C ARG A 389 6.33 12.88 -13.79
N ALA A 390 6.23 11.95 -12.83
CA ALA A 390 5.06 11.81 -11.95
C ALA A 390 4.94 12.99 -10.96
N PRO A 391 5.88 13.21 -10.00
CA PRO A 391 5.80 14.38 -9.13
C PRO A 391 6.38 15.64 -9.78
N GLY A 392 5.58 16.70 -9.85
CA GLY A 392 6.06 18.04 -10.18
C GLY A 392 7.08 18.52 -9.13
N VAL A 393 8.28 18.91 -9.58
CA VAL A 393 9.32 19.47 -8.70
C VAL A 393 8.94 20.86 -8.18
N VAL A 394 8.14 21.58 -8.96
CA VAL A 394 7.69 22.94 -8.69
C VAL A 394 6.38 22.88 -7.88
N GLY A 395 6.40 23.41 -6.66
CA GLY A 395 5.21 23.54 -5.80
C GLY A 395 5.14 22.54 -4.65
N ALA A 396 5.96 21.48 -4.64
CA ALA A 396 6.07 20.60 -3.48
C ALA A 396 6.80 21.33 -2.35
N THR A 397 6.12 21.55 -1.22
CA THR A 397 6.69 22.18 -0.01
C THR A 397 7.03 21.16 1.07
N SER A 398 6.50 19.94 0.96
CA SER A 398 6.75 18.81 1.86
C SER A 398 7.01 17.54 1.07
N ALA A 399 7.93 16.73 1.57
CA ALA A 399 8.25 15.42 1.02
C ALA A 399 8.64 14.45 2.14
N LEU A 400 8.91 13.21 1.74
CA LEU A 400 9.44 12.16 2.56
C LEU A 400 10.91 11.94 2.19
N ARG A 401 11.77 11.92 3.20
CA ARG A 401 13.14 11.46 3.11
C ARG A 401 13.18 9.97 3.37
N ILE A 402 13.86 9.24 2.50
CA ILE A 402 14.14 7.82 2.67
C ILE A 402 15.65 7.68 2.81
N GLY A 403 16.09 7.21 3.98
CA GLY A 403 17.51 7.09 4.31
C GLY A 403 18.27 6.23 3.30
N GLY A 404 19.31 6.80 2.70
CA GLY A 404 20.36 6.07 2.01
C GLY A 404 21.18 5.26 3.01
N ARG A 405 21.42 3.98 2.74
CA ARG A 405 22.32 3.17 3.58
C ARG A 405 23.74 3.69 3.53
#